data_AF-A0A951CF89-F1
#
_entry.id   AF-A0A951CF89-F1
#
_cell.length_a   1.000
_cell.length_b   1.000
_cell.length_c   1.000
_cell.angle_alpha   90.00
_cell.angle_beta   90.00
_cell.angle_gamma   90.00
#
_symmetry.space_group_name_H-M   'P 1'
#
loop_
_entity.id
_entity.type
_entity.pdbx_description
1 polymer ?
#
loop_
_entity_poly.entity_id
_entity_poly.type
_entity_poly.pdbx_seq_one_letter_code
_entity_poly.pdbx_strand_id
1 'polypeptide(L)'
;MPAIGKVLRVAQWNIERGLEFDAIRLAFTDSKQFNALMEDKASKADEGQRTEIREELGVLQQADLLVLNEVDWGMNRTRFRNVAAELADALGMNYAYGVEFVEVDPITMGIDQQVVIREVQEAYAEPNQDKADMIAYVKQIMTPDPQRYRGMHGTAILSRYRLENVRLVPFTTRAHDWYADEKKISIPEKVEGKVSAAVFKEQLIRQVRRGGRMMLLADISDPDFPSGKATVVATHLEDVTTPANRQKELQEILDQIEKADHPVILAGDMNTSTHTGVPISVTRALKQRLGNGKWWAEQGAARVISHATPFGWAYDASLGTIGFMRKVDDPTRANIPLVGDNPEAKFFGMLEKFRFADGGAFDFRGDKARSYNDRTG
;
A
#
# COMPACT_ATOMS: atom_id res chain seq x y z
N MET A 1 30.39 17.46 17.39
CA MET A 1 29.82 16.16 16.97
C MET A 1 30.48 15.75 15.67
N PRO A 2 30.74 14.47 15.40
CA PRO A 2 31.30 14.04 14.12
C PRO A 2 30.38 14.51 12.98
N ALA A 3 30.98 15.01 11.89
CA ALA A 3 30.24 15.32 10.67
C ALA A 3 29.60 14.03 10.15
N ILE A 4 28.32 14.10 9.79
CA ILE A 4 27.64 13.00 9.11
C ILE A 4 28.26 12.94 7.71
N GLY A 5 28.82 11.78 7.34
CA GLY A 5 29.38 11.55 6.00
C GLY A 5 28.29 11.50 4.93
N LYS A 6 28.59 10.90 3.78
CA LYS A 6 27.57 10.58 2.78
C LYS A 6 26.50 9.70 3.42
N VAL A 7 25.23 10.02 3.20
CA VAL A 7 24.09 9.28 3.75
C VAL A 7 23.32 8.60 2.63
N LEU A 8 22.83 7.39 2.91
CA LEU A 8 21.84 6.69 2.10
C LEU A 8 20.45 7.01 2.66
N ARG A 9 19.59 7.65 1.86
CA ARG A 9 18.20 7.93 2.26
C ARG A 9 17.27 6.84 1.74
N VAL A 10 16.58 6.18 2.67
CA VAL A 10 15.62 5.13 2.37
C VAL A 10 14.23 5.64 2.72
N ALA A 11 13.28 5.51 1.79
CA ALA A 11 11.87 5.74 2.07
C ALA A 11 11.07 4.45 1.83
N GLN A 12 10.11 4.19 2.70
CA GLN A 12 9.11 3.15 2.51
C GLN A 12 7.75 3.80 2.35
N TRP A 13 6.95 3.32 1.40
CA TRP A 13 5.59 3.81 1.19
C TRP A 13 4.68 2.70 0.65
N ASN A 14 3.59 2.40 1.37
CA ASN A 14 2.44 1.72 0.80
C ASN A 14 1.64 2.70 -0.07
N ILE A 15 1.72 2.55 -1.39
CA ILE A 15 1.17 3.53 -2.36
C ILE A 15 -0.28 3.24 -2.76
N GLU A 16 -1.00 2.43 -1.98
CA GLU A 16 -2.41 2.07 -2.20
C GLU A 16 -2.66 1.68 -3.67
N ARG A 17 -1.96 0.65 -4.16
CA ARG A 17 -2.07 0.09 -5.53
C ARG A 17 -1.56 1.01 -6.64
N GLY A 18 -1.15 2.24 -6.32
CA GLY A 18 -0.85 3.29 -7.31
C GLY A 18 -2.12 3.98 -7.84
N LEU A 19 -3.23 3.98 -7.08
CA LEU A 19 -4.50 4.59 -7.52
C LEU A 19 -4.38 6.07 -7.86
N GLU A 20 -3.52 6.80 -7.14
CA GLU A 20 -3.24 8.21 -7.37
C GLU A 20 -1.91 8.41 -8.10
N PHE A 21 -1.64 7.60 -9.14
CA PHE A 21 -0.32 7.52 -9.79
C PHE A 21 0.29 8.89 -10.09
N ASP A 22 -0.47 9.83 -10.66
CA ASP A 22 0.05 11.16 -10.99
C ASP A 22 0.41 11.97 -9.73
N ALA A 23 -0.37 11.87 -8.65
CA ALA A 23 -0.03 12.52 -7.39
C ALA A 23 1.21 11.88 -6.75
N ILE A 24 1.30 10.55 -6.76
CA ILE A 24 2.46 9.80 -6.25
C ILE A 24 3.72 10.21 -7.03
N ARG A 25 3.65 10.21 -8.37
CA ARG A 25 4.77 10.63 -9.23
C ARG A 25 5.17 12.07 -8.94
N LEU A 26 4.22 13.00 -8.84
CA LEU A 26 4.49 14.41 -8.56
C LEU A 26 5.08 14.62 -7.16
N ALA A 27 4.67 13.82 -6.17
CA ALA A 27 5.24 13.87 -4.83
C ALA A 27 6.77 13.67 -4.87
N PHE A 28 7.25 12.77 -5.73
CA PHE A 28 8.68 12.51 -5.90
C PHE A 28 9.40 13.38 -6.95
N THR A 29 8.68 14.09 -7.83
CA THR A 29 9.30 14.77 -8.98
C THR A 29 9.13 16.29 -8.99
N ASP A 30 7.97 16.80 -8.55
CA ASP A 30 7.65 18.22 -8.65
C ASP A 30 6.62 18.63 -7.58
N SER A 31 7.12 19.15 -6.46
CA SER A 31 6.27 19.65 -5.36
C SER A 31 5.36 20.81 -5.78
N LYS A 32 5.73 21.61 -6.79
CA LYS A 32 4.89 22.73 -7.25
C LYS A 32 3.68 22.20 -8.00
N GLN A 33 3.89 21.27 -8.93
CA GLN A 33 2.79 20.61 -9.64
C GLN A 33 1.97 19.73 -8.69
N PHE A 34 2.57 19.11 -7.68
CA PHE A 34 1.83 18.41 -6.64
C PHE A 34 0.87 19.35 -5.88
N ASN A 35 1.34 20.53 -5.48
CA ASN A 35 0.49 21.52 -4.81
C ASN A 35 -0.63 22.04 -5.73
N ALA A 36 -0.32 22.31 -7.00
CA ALA A 36 -1.34 22.68 -7.98
C ALA A 36 -2.40 21.57 -8.15
N LEU A 37 -1.97 20.30 -8.14
CA LEU A 37 -2.90 19.16 -8.16
C LEU A 37 -3.75 19.10 -6.88
N MET A 38 -3.20 19.41 -5.70
CA MET A 38 -3.99 19.47 -4.46
C MET A 38 -5.04 20.59 -4.50
N GLU A 39 -4.71 21.74 -5.09
CA GLU A 39 -5.61 22.87 -5.27
C GLU A 39 -6.72 22.56 -6.29
N ASP A 40 -6.35 21.98 -7.44
CA ASP A 40 -7.32 21.47 -8.41
C ASP A 40 -8.23 20.41 -7.77
N LYS A 41 -7.65 19.55 -6.93
CA LYS A 41 -8.37 18.60 -6.08
C LYS A 41 -9.03 19.23 -4.85
N ALA A 42 -9.22 20.56 -4.81
CA ALA A 42 -9.80 21.37 -3.73
C ALA A 42 -9.58 20.80 -2.32
N SER A 43 -8.34 20.40 -2.04
CA SER A 43 -7.91 19.82 -0.77
C SER A 43 -8.37 20.69 0.40
N LYS A 44 -9.00 20.08 1.42
CA LYS A 44 -9.37 20.77 2.66
C LYS A 44 -8.19 20.93 3.63
N ALA A 45 -6.99 20.52 3.22
CA ALA A 45 -5.79 20.73 4.02
C ALA A 45 -5.62 22.22 4.34
N ASP A 46 -5.55 22.53 5.62
CA ASP A 46 -5.26 23.88 6.11
C ASP A 46 -3.80 24.27 5.81
N GLU A 47 -3.43 25.54 6.05
CA GLU A 47 -2.08 26.03 5.72
C GLU A 47 -0.98 25.33 6.55
N GLY A 48 -1.30 24.90 7.78
CA GLY A 48 -0.37 24.14 8.61
C GLY A 48 -0.10 22.77 8.01
N GLN A 49 -1.15 22.05 7.64
CA GLN A 49 -1.08 20.75 6.97
C GLN A 49 -0.38 20.83 5.60
N ARG A 50 -0.65 21.89 4.82
CA ARG A 50 0.04 22.14 3.54
C ARG A 50 1.53 22.39 3.74
N THR A 51 1.92 23.04 4.84
CA THR A 51 3.33 23.24 5.18
C THR A 51 4.00 21.94 5.55
N GLU A 52 3.37 21.12 6.40
CA GLU A 52 3.85 19.77 6.74
C GLU A 52 4.03 18.91 5.48
N ILE A 53 3.03 18.86 4.60
CA ILE A 53 3.12 18.14 3.32
C ILE A 53 4.31 18.63 2.48
N ARG A 54 4.51 19.95 2.35
CA ARG A 54 5.65 20.48 1.56
C ARG A 54 7.00 20.03 2.14
N GLU A 55 7.13 20.01 3.46
CA GLU A 55 8.35 19.55 4.13
C GLU A 55 8.57 18.04 3.93
N GLU A 56 7.53 17.24 4.12
CA GLU A 56 7.56 15.78 3.89
C GLU A 56 7.93 15.45 2.44
N LEU A 57 7.36 16.17 1.47
CA LEU A 57 7.72 16.03 0.05
C LEU A 57 9.19 16.37 -0.20
N GLY A 58 9.69 17.44 0.42
CA GLY A 58 11.09 17.83 0.32
C GLY A 58 12.06 16.77 0.87
N VAL A 59 11.66 16.05 1.93
CA VAL A 59 12.43 14.91 2.46
C VAL A 59 12.32 13.69 1.54
N LEU A 60 11.10 13.37 1.09
CA LEU A 60 10.80 12.22 0.24
C LEU A 60 11.55 12.27 -1.10
N GLN A 61 11.65 13.46 -1.71
CA GLN A 61 12.36 13.69 -2.97
C GLN A 61 13.87 13.44 -2.89
N GLN A 62 14.43 13.46 -1.68
CA GLN A 62 15.85 13.17 -1.46
C GLN A 62 16.15 11.67 -1.38
N ALA A 63 15.13 10.80 -1.38
CA ALA A 63 15.33 9.37 -1.25
C ALA A 63 16.21 8.80 -2.39
N ASP A 64 17.16 7.96 -1.99
CA ASP A 64 18.07 7.25 -2.89
C ASP A 64 17.59 5.80 -3.15
N LEU A 65 16.75 5.29 -2.25
CA LEU A 65 16.14 3.97 -2.27
C LEU A 65 14.68 4.10 -1.84
N LEU A 66 13.77 3.50 -2.60
CA LEU A 66 12.34 3.39 -2.28
C LEU A 66 11.94 1.93 -2.15
N VAL A 67 11.24 1.61 -1.07
CA VAL A 67 10.53 0.34 -0.89
C VAL A 67 9.04 0.62 -0.96
N LEU A 68 8.37 0.07 -1.96
CA LEU A 68 6.97 0.33 -2.24
C LEU A 68 6.13 -0.92 -2.02
N ASN A 69 5.10 -0.82 -1.19
CA ASN A 69 4.09 -1.87 -1.04
C ASN A 69 2.80 -1.49 -1.75
N GLU A 70 1.97 -2.50 -2.04
CA GLU A 70 0.75 -2.38 -2.83
C GLU A 70 1.00 -1.69 -4.18
N VAL A 71 1.72 -2.35 -5.07
CA VAL A 71 2.08 -1.83 -6.39
C VAL A 71 1.43 -2.69 -7.47
N ASP A 72 0.54 -2.09 -8.26
CA ASP A 72 -0.15 -2.78 -9.33
C ASP A 72 0.64 -2.79 -10.65
N TRP A 73 0.43 -3.86 -11.42
CA TRP A 73 0.81 -3.91 -12.82
C TRP A 73 -0.32 -4.51 -13.66
N GLY A 74 -0.79 -3.74 -14.64
CA GLY A 74 -1.76 -4.22 -15.63
C GLY A 74 -3.17 -4.38 -15.05
N MET A 75 -3.56 -3.53 -14.12
CA MET A 75 -4.88 -3.54 -13.48
C MET A 75 -5.78 -2.43 -14.03
N ASN A 76 -7.09 -2.69 -14.17
CA ASN A 76 -8.02 -1.69 -14.72
C ASN A 76 -8.04 -0.39 -13.90
N ARG A 77 -7.99 -0.52 -12.56
CA ARG A 77 -8.01 0.62 -11.61
C ARG A 77 -6.81 1.56 -11.75
N THR A 78 -5.71 1.07 -12.33
CA THR A 78 -4.53 1.87 -12.67
C THR A 78 -4.40 2.09 -14.18
N ARG A 79 -5.46 1.83 -14.96
CA ARG A 79 -5.46 1.88 -16.44
C ARG A 79 -4.34 1.05 -17.07
N PHE A 80 -4.12 -0.12 -16.50
CA PHE A 80 -3.14 -1.10 -16.95
C PHE A 80 -1.69 -0.59 -16.90
N ARG A 81 -1.42 0.44 -16.11
CA ARG A 81 -0.06 0.94 -15.89
C ARG A 81 0.84 -0.15 -15.31
N ASN A 82 2.12 -0.04 -15.61
CA ASN A 82 3.15 -0.70 -14.81
C ASN A 82 3.65 0.33 -13.80
N VAL A 83 3.00 0.38 -12.62
CA VAL A 83 3.23 1.47 -11.65
C VAL A 83 4.69 1.54 -11.22
N ALA A 84 5.32 0.39 -10.95
CA ALA A 84 6.73 0.33 -10.56
C ALA A 84 7.64 0.87 -11.67
N ALA A 85 7.46 0.39 -12.91
CA ALA A 85 8.33 0.77 -14.03
C ALA A 85 8.17 2.24 -14.42
N GLU A 86 6.93 2.74 -14.49
CA GLU A 86 6.66 4.14 -14.84
C GLU A 86 7.14 5.11 -13.75
N LEU A 87 7.05 4.72 -12.48
CA LEU A 87 7.61 5.52 -11.40
C LEU A 87 9.13 5.49 -11.41
N ALA A 88 9.76 4.33 -11.67
CA ALA A 88 11.21 4.21 -11.79
C ALA A 88 11.76 5.06 -12.93
N ASP A 89 11.12 5.03 -14.09
CA ASP A 89 11.45 5.86 -15.26
C ASP A 89 11.35 7.36 -14.92
N ALA A 90 10.25 7.79 -14.29
CA ALA A 90 10.05 9.18 -13.89
C ALA A 90 11.12 9.68 -12.88
N LEU A 91 11.71 8.77 -12.10
CA LEU A 91 12.72 9.09 -11.09
C LEU A 91 14.16 8.84 -11.56
N GLY A 92 14.35 8.28 -12.77
CA GLY A 92 15.65 7.84 -13.25
C GLY A 92 16.28 6.76 -12.36
N MET A 93 15.47 5.87 -11.79
CA MET A 93 15.90 4.80 -10.90
C MET A 93 15.84 3.43 -11.56
N ASN A 94 16.71 2.51 -11.13
CA ASN A 94 16.55 1.09 -11.38
C ASN A 94 15.37 0.56 -10.57
N TYR A 95 14.74 -0.53 -11.00
CA TYR A 95 13.68 -1.16 -10.21
C TYR A 95 13.69 -2.69 -10.25
N ALA A 96 13.22 -3.29 -9.17
CA ALA A 96 12.82 -4.67 -9.07
C ALA A 96 11.37 -4.74 -8.61
N TYR A 97 10.58 -5.62 -9.21
CA TYR A 97 9.16 -5.82 -8.86
C TYR A 97 8.92 -7.29 -8.54
N GLY A 98 8.37 -7.54 -7.35
CA GLY A 98 7.99 -8.84 -6.87
C GLY A 98 6.48 -9.00 -6.84
N VAL A 99 5.96 -9.98 -7.58
CA VAL A 99 4.52 -10.29 -7.57
C VAL A 99 4.19 -11.04 -6.27
N GLU A 100 3.32 -10.47 -5.45
CA GLU A 100 2.72 -11.17 -4.30
C GLU A 100 1.50 -11.96 -4.78
N PHE A 101 0.63 -11.29 -5.55
CA PHE A 101 -0.67 -11.80 -5.93
C PHE A 101 -0.97 -11.55 -7.41
N VAL A 102 -1.62 -12.54 -8.01
CA VAL A 102 -2.43 -12.37 -9.21
C VAL A 102 -3.89 -12.24 -8.77
N GLU A 103 -4.48 -11.08 -9.02
CA GLU A 103 -5.89 -10.77 -8.76
C GLU A 103 -6.76 -11.57 -9.74
N VAL A 104 -7.58 -12.47 -9.19
CA VAL A 104 -8.46 -13.36 -9.98
C VAL A 104 -9.91 -13.28 -9.48
N ASP A 105 -10.26 -12.17 -8.85
CA ASP A 105 -11.61 -11.91 -8.40
C ASP A 105 -12.54 -11.66 -9.61
N PRO A 106 -13.70 -12.33 -9.70
CA PRO A 106 -14.61 -12.18 -10.84
C PRO A 106 -15.05 -10.75 -11.12
N ILE A 107 -15.15 -9.91 -10.09
CA ILE A 107 -15.52 -8.49 -10.24
C ILE A 107 -14.36 -7.74 -10.91
N THR A 108 -13.13 -7.96 -10.44
CA THR A 108 -11.92 -7.36 -11.01
C THR A 108 -11.64 -7.81 -12.45
N MET A 109 -11.94 -9.08 -12.76
CA MET A 109 -11.82 -9.63 -14.11
C MET A 109 -13.00 -9.28 -15.03
N GLY A 110 -13.96 -8.47 -14.57
CA GLY A 110 -15.12 -8.06 -15.37
C GLY A 110 -16.12 -9.18 -15.66
N ILE A 111 -16.02 -10.34 -14.99
CA ILE A 111 -16.93 -11.48 -15.12
C ILE A 111 -18.22 -11.23 -14.32
N ASP A 112 -18.10 -10.66 -13.13
CA ASP A 112 -19.23 -10.42 -12.21
C ASP A 112 -19.44 -8.92 -11.97
N GLN A 113 -19.87 -8.20 -13.00
CA GLN A 113 -20.13 -6.76 -12.92
C GLN A 113 -21.48 -6.43 -12.24
N GLN A 114 -22.37 -7.41 -12.10
CA GLN A 114 -23.73 -7.21 -11.57
C GLN A 114 -23.70 -6.73 -10.12
N VAL A 115 -22.74 -7.22 -9.34
CA VAL A 115 -22.52 -6.78 -7.95
C VAL A 115 -22.20 -5.29 -7.90
N VAL A 116 -21.30 -4.78 -8.74
CA VAL A 116 -20.98 -3.34 -8.68
C VAL A 116 -22.11 -2.48 -9.25
N ILE A 117 -22.77 -2.94 -10.30
CA ILE A 117 -23.90 -2.23 -10.93
C ILE A 117 -25.06 -2.09 -9.95
N ARG A 118 -25.41 -3.13 -9.20
CA ARG A 118 -26.49 -3.05 -8.21
C ARG A 118 -26.16 -2.08 -7.07
N GLU A 119 -24.91 -2.00 -6.60
CA GLU A 119 -24.53 -1.00 -5.58
C GLU A 119 -24.74 0.43 -6.09
N VAL A 120 -24.30 0.71 -7.33
CA VAL A 120 -24.57 1.99 -7.97
C VAL A 120 -26.08 2.21 -8.13
N GLN A 121 -26.87 1.15 -8.29
CA GLN A 121 -28.33 1.29 -8.35
C GLN A 121 -29.00 1.58 -7.02
N GLU A 122 -28.51 1.00 -5.93
CA GLU A 122 -29.07 1.17 -4.58
C GLU A 122 -28.58 2.45 -3.91
N ALA A 123 -27.30 2.78 -4.07
CA ALA A 123 -26.69 4.02 -3.57
C ALA A 123 -27.30 5.28 -4.21
N TYR A 124 -27.83 5.14 -5.43
CA TYR A 124 -28.52 6.20 -6.16
C TYR A 124 -30.00 5.82 -6.30
N ALA A 125 -30.77 6.02 -5.22
CA ALA A 125 -32.15 5.56 -5.12
C ALA A 125 -33.09 6.14 -6.20
N GLU A 126 -32.80 7.33 -6.74
CA GLU A 126 -33.60 7.95 -7.80
C GLU A 126 -33.01 7.71 -9.20
N PRO A 127 -33.83 7.34 -10.22
CA PRO A 127 -33.39 7.26 -11.60
C PRO A 127 -33.08 8.67 -12.14
N ASN A 128 -31.81 8.94 -12.43
CA ASN A 128 -31.37 10.14 -13.15
C ASN A 128 -30.34 9.79 -14.23
N GLN A 129 -30.05 10.74 -15.13
CA GLN A 129 -29.09 10.56 -16.22
C GLN A 129 -27.68 10.20 -15.68
N ASP A 130 -27.29 10.82 -14.58
CA ASP A 130 -26.00 10.61 -13.89
C ASP A 130 -25.78 9.16 -13.46
N LYS A 131 -26.85 8.47 -13.03
CA LYS A 131 -26.82 7.05 -12.66
C LYS A 131 -26.61 6.13 -13.87
N ALA A 132 -27.24 6.43 -15.00
CA ALA A 132 -27.06 5.66 -16.22
C ALA A 132 -25.63 5.80 -16.76
N ASP A 133 -25.09 7.02 -16.73
CA ASP A 133 -23.71 7.33 -17.10
C ASP A 133 -22.71 6.64 -16.17
N MET A 134 -22.99 6.63 -14.86
CA MET A 134 -22.16 5.92 -13.86
C MET A 134 -22.12 4.41 -14.12
N ILE A 135 -23.27 3.79 -14.40
CA ILE A 135 -23.34 2.35 -14.72
C ILE A 135 -22.59 2.04 -16.02
N ALA A 136 -22.76 2.86 -17.06
CA ALA A 136 -22.04 2.70 -18.32
C ALA A 136 -20.52 2.80 -18.12
N TYR A 137 -20.09 3.75 -17.31
CA TYR A 137 -18.69 3.90 -16.94
C TYR A 137 -18.17 2.71 -16.14
N VAL A 138 -18.89 2.27 -15.10
CA VAL A 138 -18.51 1.09 -14.30
C VAL A 138 -18.29 -0.11 -15.19
N LYS A 139 -19.17 -0.35 -16.16
CA LYS A 139 -18.99 -1.40 -17.17
C LYS A 139 -17.72 -1.18 -17.98
N GLN A 140 -17.46 0.03 -18.45
CA GLN A 140 -16.27 0.35 -19.23
C GLN A 140 -14.98 0.09 -18.45
N ILE A 141 -14.85 0.59 -17.22
CA ILE A 141 -13.61 0.43 -16.44
C ILE A 141 -13.45 -0.96 -15.84
N MET A 142 -14.54 -1.66 -15.57
CA MET A 142 -14.47 -3.04 -15.08
C MET A 142 -14.33 -4.06 -16.20
N THR A 143 -14.38 -3.64 -17.46
CA THR A 143 -14.08 -4.51 -18.59
C THR A 143 -12.57 -4.51 -18.79
N PRO A 144 -11.85 -5.58 -18.38
CA PRO A 144 -10.43 -5.66 -18.64
C PRO A 144 -10.18 -5.75 -20.15
N ASP A 145 -9.14 -5.05 -20.61
CA ASP A 145 -8.57 -5.28 -21.92
C ASP A 145 -7.68 -6.53 -21.82
N PRO A 146 -8.01 -7.66 -22.48
CA PRO A 146 -7.25 -8.90 -22.36
C PRO A 146 -5.78 -8.78 -22.81
N GLN A 147 -5.44 -7.80 -23.65
CA GLN A 147 -4.06 -7.59 -24.11
C GLN A 147 -3.21 -6.82 -23.11
N ARG A 148 -3.86 -5.98 -22.28
CA ARG A 148 -3.19 -5.08 -21.32
C ARG A 148 -3.30 -5.58 -19.89
N TYR A 149 -4.32 -6.36 -19.57
CA TYR A 149 -4.55 -6.90 -18.25
C TYR A 149 -3.47 -7.91 -17.87
N ARG A 150 -2.83 -7.69 -16.72
CA ARG A 150 -1.85 -8.62 -16.13
C ARG A 150 -2.31 -9.15 -14.78
N GLY A 151 -3.16 -8.41 -14.06
CA GLY A 151 -3.68 -8.85 -12.77
C GLY A 151 -2.65 -8.83 -11.64
N MET A 152 -1.49 -8.21 -11.81
CA MET A 152 -0.38 -8.34 -10.85
C MET A 152 -0.47 -7.28 -9.76
N HIS A 153 -0.27 -7.72 -8.52
CA HIS A 153 -0.17 -6.88 -7.33
C HIS A 153 1.03 -7.34 -6.49
N GLY A 154 1.81 -6.40 -5.98
CA GLY A 154 3.04 -6.78 -5.29
C GLY A 154 3.82 -5.63 -4.67
N THR A 155 5.11 -5.86 -4.49
CA THR A 155 6.05 -4.95 -3.82
C THR A 155 7.22 -4.64 -4.76
N ALA A 156 7.76 -3.42 -4.68
CA ALA A 156 8.85 -2.96 -5.52
C ALA A 156 10.00 -2.36 -4.72
N ILE A 157 11.22 -2.51 -5.24
CA ILE A 157 12.41 -1.76 -4.84
C ILE A 157 12.78 -0.85 -6.00
N LEU A 158 12.87 0.46 -5.77
CA LEU A 158 13.44 1.42 -6.72
C LEU A 158 14.73 2.00 -6.14
N SER A 159 15.79 2.10 -6.93
CA SER A 159 17.10 2.54 -6.46
C SER A 159 17.85 3.39 -7.47
N ARG A 160 18.52 4.45 -6.98
CA ARG A 160 19.53 5.19 -7.76
C ARG A 160 20.78 4.36 -8.04
N TYR A 161 21.01 3.33 -7.24
CA TYR A 161 22.14 2.42 -7.37
C TYR A 161 21.76 1.22 -8.23
N ARG A 162 22.76 0.55 -8.79
CA ARG A 162 22.56 -0.69 -9.55
C ARG A 162 21.97 -1.75 -8.63
N LEU A 163 20.95 -2.44 -9.12
CA LEU A 163 20.37 -3.62 -8.47
C LEU A 163 21.11 -4.88 -8.94
N GLU A 164 21.59 -5.66 -7.99
CA GLU A 164 22.27 -6.94 -8.20
C GLU A 164 21.58 -8.03 -7.34
N ASN A 165 21.82 -9.30 -7.65
CA ASN A 165 21.33 -10.44 -6.86
C ASN A 165 19.82 -10.38 -6.50
N VAL A 166 19.01 -9.89 -7.45
CA VAL A 166 17.57 -9.70 -7.23
C VAL A 166 16.90 -11.06 -7.11
N ARG A 167 16.23 -11.29 -5.98
CA ARG A 167 15.56 -12.57 -5.67
C ARG A 167 14.24 -12.35 -4.95
N LEU A 168 13.25 -13.16 -5.32
CA LEU A 168 11.93 -13.17 -4.68
C LEU A 168 11.77 -14.50 -3.93
N VAL A 169 11.51 -14.42 -2.63
CA VAL A 169 11.36 -15.59 -1.76
C VAL A 169 9.95 -15.55 -1.15
N PRO A 170 9.03 -16.43 -1.59
CA PRO A 170 7.72 -16.55 -0.96
C PRO A 170 7.83 -17.05 0.48
N PHE A 171 6.95 -16.57 1.36
CA PHE A 171 6.86 -17.14 2.71
C PHE A 171 6.33 -18.57 2.66
N THR A 172 6.96 -19.43 3.46
CA THR A 172 6.48 -20.79 3.71
C THR A 172 5.32 -20.79 4.71
N THR A 173 5.35 -19.86 5.68
CA THR A 173 4.20 -19.53 6.51
C THR A 173 3.09 -19.00 5.62
N ARG A 174 2.00 -19.77 5.49
CA ARG A 174 0.78 -19.36 4.79
C ARG A 174 -0.34 -19.24 5.79
N ALA A 175 -0.52 -18.03 6.32
CA ALA A 175 -1.50 -17.81 7.37
C ALA A 175 -2.93 -17.58 6.87
N HIS A 176 -3.08 -17.08 5.63
CA HIS A 176 -4.36 -16.88 4.96
C HIS A 176 -4.27 -17.37 3.51
N ASP A 177 -5.25 -18.16 3.06
CA ASP A 177 -5.35 -18.54 1.64
C ASP A 177 -6.31 -17.57 0.93
N TRP A 178 -5.74 -16.51 0.37
CA TRP A 178 -6.46 -15.47 -0.40
C TRP A 178 -7.27 -16.00 -1.60
N TYR A 179 -7.10 -17.26 -1.99
CA TYR A 179 -7.96 -17.89 -2.97
C TYR A 179 -9.07 -18.70 -2.32
N ALA A 180 -8.70 -19.68 -1.50
CA ALA A 180 -9.63 -20.66 -0.97
C ALA A 180 -10.55 -20.05 0.09
N ASP A 181 -10.03 -19.19 0.95
CA ASP A 181 -10.79 -18.59 2.05
C ASP A 181 -11.72 -17.48 1.54
N GLU A 182 -11.20 -16.61 0.67
CA GLU A 182 -12.01 -15.57 0.01
C GLU A 182 -13.12 -16.17 -0.86
N LYS A 183 -12.90 -17.33 -1.48
CA LYS A 183 -13.96 -18.02 -2.22
C LYS A 183 -15.08 -18.55 -1.34
N LYS A 184 -14.82 -18.93 -0.09
CA LYS A 184 -15.86 -19.43 0.83
C LYS A 184 -16.87 -18.34 1.19
N ILE A 185 -16.43 -17.09 1.22
CA ILE A 185 -17.27 -15.89 1.43
C ILE A 185 -18.30 -15.71 0.29
N SER A 186 -18.20 -16.49 -0.81
CA SER A 186 -19.02 -16.34 -2.02
C SER A 186 -20.32 -17.15 -2.10
N ILE A 187 -20.63 -18.04 -1.15
CA ILE A 187 -21.76 -18.96 -1.30
C ILE A 187 -22.83 -18.70 -0.22
N PRO A 188 -23.84 -17.86 -0.49
CA PRO A 188 -25.09 -17.92 0.26
C PRO A 188 -26.00 -18.99 -0.35
N GLU A 189 -26.59 -19.83 0.49
CA GLU A 189 -27.86 -20.47 0.15
C GLU A 189 -28.83 -19.40 -0.35
N LYS A 190 -29.45 -19.62 -1.52
CA LYS A 190 -30.52 -18.78 -2.05
C LYS A 190 -31.67 -18.76 -1.04
N VAL A 191 -31.67 -17.82 -0.10
CA VAL A 191 -32.85 -17.52 0.69
C VAL A 191 -33.65 -16.48 -0.10
N GLU A 192 -34.70 -16.95 -0.77
CA GLU A 192 -35.82 -16.16 -1.28
C GLU A 192 -35.48 -14.89 -2.08
N GLY A 193 -34.53 -14.97 -3.02
CA GLY A 193 -34.34 -13.93 -4.05
C GLY A 193 -33.85 -12.56 -3.56
N LYS A 194 -33.48 -12.42 -2.28
CA LYS A 194 -32.86 -11.21 -1.72
C LYS A 194 -31.51 -11.55 -1.09
N VAL A 195 -30.43 -11.17 -1.76
CA VAL A 195 -29.09 -11.14 -1.17
C VAL A 195 -29.07 -10.02 -0.11
N SER A 196 -28.62 -10.31 1.11
CA SER A 196 -28.56 -9.31 2.18
C SER A 196 -27.47 -8.25 1.88
N ALA A 197 -27.67 -7.01 2.34
CA ALA A 197 -26.70 -5.91 2.16
C ALA A 197 -25.32 -6.22 2.77
N ALA A 198 -25.27 -7.06 3.81
CA ALA A 198 -24.03 -7.53 4.42
C ALA A 198 -23.24 -8.46 3.48
N VAL A 199 -23.88 -9.49 2.93
CA VAL A 199 -23.28 -10.42 1.95
C VAL A 199 -22.80 -9.68 0.71
N PHE A 200 -23.54 -8.66 0.30
CA PHE A 200 -23.19 -7.85 -0.86
C PHE A 200 -21.98 -6.94 -0.61
N LYS A 201 -21.92 -6.29 0.57
CA LYS A 201 -20.75 -5.53 1.02
C LYS A 201 -19.51 -6.43 1.15
N GLU A 202 -19.69 -7.66 1.62
CA GLU A 202 -18.63 -8.67 1.66
C GLU A 202 -18.12 -9.01 0.25
N GLN A 203 -19.01 -9.21 -0.73
CA GLN A 203 -18.61 -9.43 -2.13
C GLN A 203 -17.84 -8.25 -2.71
N LEU A 204 -18.18 -7.01 -2.34
CA LEU A 204 -17.44 -5.81 -2.76
C LEU A 204 -16.07 -5.69 -2.09
N ILE A 205 -15.88 -6.21 -0.87
CA ILE A 205 -14.58 -6.14 -0.16
C ILE A 205 -13.69 -7.34 -0.48
N ARG A 206 -14.28 -8.47 -0.90
CA ARG A 206 -13.61 -9.74 -1.23
C ARG A 206 -12.47 -9.55 -2.22
N GLN A 207 -11.34 -10.19 -1.97
CA GLN A 207 -10.17 -10.11 -2.84
C GLN A 207 -9.64 -11.50 -3.17
N VAL A 208 -10.30 -12.17 -4.12
CA VAL A 208 -9.83 -13.50 -4.56
C VAL A 208 -8.53 -13.36 -5.34
N ARG A 209 -7.46 -13.87 -4.77
CA ARG A 209 -6.09 -13.74 -5.31
C ARG A 209 -5.39 -15.09 -5.33
N ARG A 210 -4.49 -15.27 -6.31
CA ARG A 210 -3.56 -16.39 -6.35
C ARG A 210 -2.17 -15.89 -6.02
N GLY A 211 -1.46 -16.58 -5.13
CA GLY A 211 -0.14 -16.18 -4.68
C GLY A 211 -0.07 -16.14 -3.16
N GLY A 212 0.80 -15.30 -2.63
CA GLY A 212 1.03 -15.16 -1.20
C GLY A 212 2.05 -14.08 -0.90
N ARG A 213 2.15 -13.71 0.37
CA ARG A 213 3.18 -12.80 0.85
C ARG A 213 4.58 -13.36 0.55
N MET A 214 5.53 -12.44 0.36
CA MET A 214 6.90 -12.75 -0.03
C MET A 214 7.85 -11.67 0.49
N MET A 215 9.14 -11.96 0.45
CA MET A 215 10.20 -10.97 0.58
C MET A 215 10.92 -10.83 -0.76
N LEU A 216 11.10 -9.59 -1.20
CA LEU A 216 11.89 -9.22 -2.36
C LEU A 216 13.24 -8.71 -1.85
N LEU A 217 14.33 -9.37 -2.27
CA LEU A 217 15.68 -8.96 -1.92
C LEU A 217 16.41 -8.46 -3.16
N ALA A 218 17.22 -7.43 -2.97
CA ALA A 218 18.17 -6.96 -3.98
C ALA A 218 19.39 -6.36 -3.29
N ASP A 219 20.56 -6.58 -3.85
CA ASP A 219 21.78 -5.89 -3.43
C ASP A 219 21.89 -4.56 -4.18
N ILE A 220 22.18 -3.48 -3.45
CA ILE A 220 22.59 -2.19 -4.02
C ILE A 220 24.09 -2.04 -3.90
N SER A 221 24.77 -1.74 -4.99
CA SER A 221 26.23 -1.60 -5.03
C SER A 221 26.65 -0.16 -5.31
N ASP A 222 27.59 0.37 -4.53
CA ASP A 222 28.22 1.67 -4.77
C ASP A 222 29.63 1.68 -4.16
N PRO A 223 30.64 2.26 -4.84
CA PRO A 223 32.00 2.38 -4.28
C PRO A 223 32.08 3.17 -2.99
N ASP A 224 31.12 4.06 -2.71
CA ASP A 224 31.12 4.86 -1.47
C ASP A 224 30.51 4.09 -0.28
N PHE A 225 29.94 2.90 -0.49
CA PHE A 225 29.51 2.04 0.61
C PHE A 225 30.73 1.41 1.28
N PRO A 226 30.83 1.40 2.64
CA PRO A 226 31.98 0.84 3.34
C PRO A 226 32.30 -0.62 2.98
N SER A 227 31.27 -1.41 2.70
CA SER A 227 31.32 -2.81 2.25
C SER A 227 31.22 -2.99 0.73
N GLY A 228 31.15 -1.89 -0.04
CA GLY A 228 30.88 -1.87 -1.48
C GLY A 228 29.43 -2.19 -1.89
N LYS A 229 28.62 -2.76 -0.99
CA LYS A 229 27.21 -3.08 -1.23
C LYS A 229 26.38 -3.11 0.07
N ALA A 230 25.05 -3.10 -0.07
CA ALA A 230 24.10 -3.39 1.00
C ALA A 230 22.92 -4.19 0.44
N THR A 231 22.33 -5.09 1.24
CA THR A 231 21.09 -5.80 0.85
C THR A 231 19.88 -5.01 1.28
N VAL A 232 18.93 -4.85 0.37
CA VAL A 232 17.60 -4.34 0.63
C VAL A 232 16.64 -5.53 0.68
N VAL A 233 15.88 -5.63 1.77
CA VAL A 233 14.77 -6.56 1.93
C VAL A 233 13.49 -5.75 1.97
N ALA A 234 12.71 -5.84 0.90
CA ALA A 234 11.37 -5.30 0.80
C ALA A 234 10.36 -6.39 1.13
N THR A 235 9.53 -6.17 2.15
CA THR A 235 8.51 -7.15 2.58
C THR A 235 7.14 -6.52 2.71
N HIS A 236 6.11 -7.36 2.71
CA HIS A 236 4.74 -7.01 3.06
C HIS A 236 4.18 -8.21 3.83
N LEU A 237 4.06 -8.08 5.15
CA LEU A 237 3.60 -9.19 6.01
C LEU A 237 2.08 -9.37 5.91
N GLU A 238 1.59 -10.54 6.28
CA GLU A 238 0.17 -10.85 6.18
C GLU A 238 -0.66 -9.97 7.13
N ASP A 239 -1.73 -9.36 6.60
CA ASP A 239 -2.66 -8.51 7.33
C ASP A 239 -3.80 -9.33 7.93
N VAL A 240 -4.26 -10.37 7.21
CA VAL A 240 -5.34 -11.25 7.65
C VAL A 240 -4.78 -12.42 8.47
N THR A 241 -4.11 -12.11 9.58
CA THR A 241 -3.50 -13.13 10.44
C THR A 241 -3.27 -12.68 11.89
N THR A 242 -2.87 -13.64 12.72
CA THR A 242 -2.47 -13.40 14.12
C THR A 242 -1.05 -12.83 14.21
N PRO A 243 -0.73 -12.07 15.27
CA PRO A 243 0.63 -11.59 15.54
C PRO A 243 1.68 -12.73 15.58
N ALA A 244 1.29 -13.91 16.07
CA ALA A 244 2.17 -15.07 16.15
C ALA A 244 2.56 -15.64 14.78
N ASN A 245 1.69 -15.52 13.77
CA ASN A 245 2.04 -15.90 12.40
C ASN A 245 2.92 -14.84 11.73
N ARG A 246 2.68 -13.54 11.97
CA ARG A 246 3.62 -12.48 11.55
C ARG A 246 5.03 -12.66 12.14
N GLN A 247 5.13 -13.15 13.37
CA GLN A 247 6.42 -13.54 13.97
C GLN A 247 7.11 -14.67 13.21
N LYS A 248 6.37 -15.65 12.68
CA LYS A 248 6.96 -16.72 11.84
C LYS A 248 7.43 -16.17 10.51
N GLU A 249 6.64 -15.30 9.87
CA GLU A 249 7.07 -14.61 8.65
C GLU A 249 8.33 -13.79 8.90
N LEU A 250 8.39 -13.04 10.01
CA LEU A 250 9.60 -12.33 10.42
C LEU A 250 10.77 -13.29 10.63
N GLN A 251 10.57 -14.42 11.31
CA GLN A 251 11.63 -15.42 11.51
C GLN A 251 12.18 -15.91 10.17
N GLU A 252 11.32 -16.16 9.18
CA GLU A 252 11.77 -16.54 7.83
C GLU A 252 12.61 -15.44 7.18
N ILE A 253 12.28 -14.15 7.37
CA ILE A 253 13.13 -13.04 6.90
C ILE A 253 14.48 -13.09 7.59
N LEU A 254 14.49 -13.21 8.92
CA LEU A 254 15.71 -13.23 9.74
C LEU A 254 16.64 -14.38 9.33
N ASP A 255 16.09 -15.57 9.10
CA ASP A 255 16.83 -16.74 8.63
C ASP A 255 17.46 -16.51 7.24
N GLN A 256 16.79 -15.74 6.37
CA GLN A 256 17.32 -15.40 5.03
C GLN A 256 18.49 -14.41 5.05
N ILE A 257 18.59 -13.57 6.09
CA ILE A 257 19.59 -12.51 6.20
C ILE A 257 20.65 -12.73 7.26
N GLU A 258 20.52 -13.75 8.11
CA GLU A 258 21.45 -14.07 9.21
C GLU A 258 22.91 -14.08 8.78
N LYS A 259 23.18 -14.62 7.58
CA LYS A 259 24.53 -14.80 7.04
C LYS A 259 24.98 -13.67 6.11
N ALA A 260 24.25 -12.56 6.04
CA ALA A 260 24.67 -11.41 5.27
C ALA A 260 26.01 -10.87 5.82
N ASP A 261 26.97 -10.62 4.93
CA ASP A 261 28.31 -10.13 5.25
C ASP A 261 28.50 -8.62 4.97
N HIS A 262 27.38 -7.93 4.70
CA HIS A 262 27.29 -6.50 4.45
C HIS A 262 25.99 -5.94 5.02
N PRO A 263 25.86 -4.61 5.18
CA PRO A 263 24.68 -3.99 5.78
C PRO A 263 23.37 -4.43 5.12
N VAL A 264 22.35 -4.61 5.95
CA VAL A 264 21.00 -4.99 5.53
C VAL A 264 20.02 -3.88 5.89
N ILE A 265 19.15 -3.55 4.94
CA ILE A 265 18.04 -2.63 5.07
C ILE A 265 16.77 -3.47 4.98
N LEU A 266 16.07 -3.64 6.09
CA LEU A 266 14.76 -4.29 6.13
C LEU A 266 13.68 -3.22 6.17
N ALA A 267 12.82 -3.18 5.15
CA ALA A 267 11.74 -2.21 5.05
C ALA A 267 10.49 -2.84 4.44
N GLY A 268 9.33 -2.32 4.81
CA GLY A 268 8.06 -2.82 4.31
C GLY A 268 6.90 -2.53 5.26
N ASP A 269 5.71 -2.87 4.79
CA ASP A 269 4.51 -2.87 5.61
C ASP A 269 4.45 -4.16 6.44
N MET A 270 4.72 -4.03 7.73
CA MET A 270 4.76 -5.15 8.66
C MET A 270 3.37 -5.55 9.17
N ASN A 271 2.32 -4.75 8.91
CA ASN A 271 0.96 -4.97 9.40
C ASN A 271 0.86 -5.20 10.92
N THR A 272 1.75 -4.59 11.72
CA THR A 272 1.85 -4.77 13.18
C THR A 272 0.95 -3.81 13.98
N SER A 273 -0.14 -3.29 13.41
CA SER A 273 -1.10 -2.47 14.17
C SER A 273 -1.94 -3.33 15.13
N THR A 274 -2.20 -2.83 16.33
CA THR A 274 -3.00 -3.42 17.43
C THR A 274 -4.48 -3.69 17.09
N HIS A 275 -4.88 -3.52 15.82
CA HIS A 275 -6.24 -3.65 15.35
C HIS A 275 -6.32 -4.58 14.13
N THR A 276 -7.19 -5.57 14.22
CA THR A 276 -7.71 -6.32 13.07
C THR A 276 -8.65 -5.41 12.29
N GLY A 277 -8.39 -5.18 11.00
CA GLY A 277 -9.11 -4.21 10.17
C GLY A 277 -10.62 -4.41 10.18
N VAL A 278 -11.36 -3.53 10.84
CA VAL A 278 -12.84 -3.48 10.85
C VAL A 278 -13.37 -2.51 9.78
N PRO A 279 -14.66 -2.56 9.46
CA PRO A 279 -15.16 -2.75 8.10
C PRO A 279 -14.90 -1.55 7.18
N ILE A 280 -14.34 -1.83 6.00
CA ILE A 280 -14.17 -0.86 4.91
C ILE A 280 -15.55 -0.27 4.54
N SER A 281 -15.64 1.07 4.39
CA SER A 281 -16.86 1.71 3.88
C SER A 281 -17.10 1.31 2.42
N VAL A 282 -18.36 1.26 1.98
CA VAL A 282 -18.70 0.95 0.57
C VAL A 282 -17.93 1.85 -0.39
N THR A 283 -17.85 3.15 -0.08
CA THR A 283 -17.12 4.14 -0.90
C THR A 283 -15.63 3.79 -1.03
N ARG A 284 -15.00 3.34 0.06
CA ARG A 284 -13.59 2.93 0.03
C ARG A 284 -13.41 1.62 -0.74
N ALA A 285 -14.32 0.66 -0.61
CA ALA A 285 -14.31 -0.57 -1.40
C ALA A 285 -14.45 -0.30 -2.91
N LEU A 286 -15.35 0.62 -3.29
CA LEU A 286 -15.49 1.08 -4.68
C LEU A 286 -14.22 1.78 -5.17
N LYS A 287 -13.61 2.69 -4.40
CA LYS A 287 -12.33 3.33 -4.76
C LYS A 287 -11.23 2.28 -5.00
N GLN A 288 -11.11 1.28 -4.11
CA GLN A 288 -10.11 0.21 -4.23
C GLN A 288 -10.28 -0.68 -5.47
N ARG A 289 -11.50 -0.77 -6.01
CA ARG A 289 -11.81 -1.52 -7.24
C ARG A 289 -11.77 -0.67 -8.51
N LEU A 290 -12.18 0.59 -8.42
CA LEU A 290 -12.50 1.43 -9.59
C LEU A 290 -11.50 2.60 -9.78
N GLY A 291 -10.69 2.94 -8.76
CA GLY A 291 -9.80 4.09 -8.76
C GLY A 291 -10.47 5.42 -8.36
N ASN A 292 -9.73 6.54 -8.42
CA ASN A 292 -10.22 7.85 -7.93
C ASN A 292 -11.17 8.55 -8.92
N GLY A 293 -12.33 8.98 -8.41
CA GLY A 293 -13.45 9.74 -8.99
C GLY A 293 -13.17 11.06 -9.73
N LYS A 294 -12.00 11.70 -9.60
CA LYS A 294 -11.78 13.04 -10.21
C LYS A 294 -11.13 13.06 -11.61
N TRP A 295 -10.45 11.98 -12.02
CA TRP A 295 -10.03 11.77 -13.42
C TRP A 295 -11.22 11.46 -14.35
N TRP A 296 -12.44 11.48 -13.84
CA TRP A 296 -13.68 11.15 -14.54
C TRP A 296 -14.19 12.37 -15.32
N ALA A 297 -13.54 13.53 -15.15
CA ALA A 297 -13.85 14.78 -15.84
C ALA A 297 -13.13 14.96 -17.20
N GLU A 298 -11.98 14.31 -17.44
CA GLU A 298 -11.12 14.62 -18.60
C GLU A 298 -11.53 13.93 -19.92
N GLN A 299 -12.40 12.91 -19.88
CA GLN A 299 -12.96 12.26 -21.10
C GLN A 299 -14.40 12.71 -21.45
N GLY A 300 -14.75 13.97 -21.13
CA GLY A 300 -15.99 14.58 -21.64
C GLY A 300 -17.24 14.43 -20.77
N ALA A 301 -17.13 13.90 -19.56
CA ALA A 301 -18.21 13.90 -18.54
C ALA A 301 -18.14 15.12 -17.59
N ALA A 302 -17.44 16.20 -18.01
CA ALA A 302 -17.14 17.37 -17.20
C ALA A 302 -18.35 18.20 -16.73
N ARG A 303 -19.57 17.95 -17.24
CA ARG A 303 -20.77 18.72 -16.87
C ARG A 303 -21.69 18.07 -15.85
N VAL A 304 -21.52 16.78 -15.58
CA VAL A 304 -22.48 16.01 -14.78
C VAL A 304 -21.97 15.78 -13.35
N ILE A 305 -20.66 15.62 -13.17
CA ILE A 305 -20.11 15.17 -11.88
C ILE A 305 -19.67 16.32 -10.97
N SER A 306 -19.39 17.52 -11.50
CA SER A 306 -18.94 18.66 -10.68
C SER A 306 -20.01 19.21 -9.73
N HIS A 307 -21.29 18.92 -9.97
CA HIS A 307 -22.40 19.51 -9.20
C HIS A 307 -23.42 18.53 -8.61
N ALA A 308 -23.33 17.21 -8.86
CA ALA A 308 -24.43 16.30 -8.52
C ALA A 308 -24.04 14.93 -7.92
N THR A 309 -22.83 14.74 -7.39
CA THR A 309 -22.51 13.50 -6.67
C THR A 309 -21.83 13.73 -5.32
N PRO A 310 -22.40 13.21 -4.21
CA PRO A 310 -21.69 13.11 -2.93
C PRO A 310 -20.55 12.07 -2.95
N PHE A 311 -20.18 11.56 -4.13
CA PHE A 311 -19.26 10.43 -4.34
C PHE A 311 -17.86 10.82 -4.79
N GLY A 312 -17.59 12.10 -5.09
CA GLY A 312 -16.23 12.55 -5.42
C GLY A 312 -15.34 12.85 -4.21
N TRP A 313 -15.88 12.88 -2.99
CA TRP A 313 -15.22 13.54 -1.85
C TRP A 313 -15.59 12.92 -0.50
N ALA A 314 -15.13 11.70 -0.27
CA ALA A 314 -15.07 11.12 1.08
C ALA A 314 -13.64 10.66 1.40
N TYR A 315 -12.69 11.58 1.25
CA TYR A 315 -11.45 11.55 2.03
C TYR A 315 -11.25 12.94 2.60
N ASP A 316 -11.85 13.20 3.77
CA ASP A 316 -11.52 14.38 4.56
C ASP A 316 -12.06 14.35 6.00
N ALA A 317 -12.34 13.16 6.54
CA ALA A 317 -12.82 13.04 7.93
C ALA A 317 -12.12 11.93 8.72
N SER A 318 -10.94 11.47 8.27
CA SER A 318 -10.12 10.52 9.02
C SER A 318 -8.80 11.11 9.51
N LEU A 319 -8.26 12.17 8.89
CA LEU A 319 -6.98 12.75 9.34
C LEU A 319 -7.08 13.52 10.66
N GLY A 320 -8.22 14.18 10.94
CA GLY A 320 -8.44 14.90 12.19
C GLY A 320 -8.66 14.00 13.42
N THR A 321 -9.10 12.76 13.23
CA THR A 321 -9.30 11.77 14.31
C THR A 321 -8.10 10.85 14.51
N ILE A 322 -7.17 10.77 13.54
CA ILE A 322 -5.90 10.03 13.64
C ILE A 322 -4.99 10.58 14.75
N GLY A 323 -5.05 11.87 15.07
CA GLY A 323 -4.23 12.50 16.12
C GLY A 323 -4.54 12.02 17.55
N PHE A 324 -5.77 11.59 17.82
CA PHE A 324 -6.17 11.06 19.14
C PHE A 324 -6.03 9.54 19.24
N MET A 325 -6.26 8.80 18.13
CA MET A 325 -6.06 7.33 18.09
C MET A 325 -4.58 6.91 18.11
N ARG A 326 -3.67 7.74 17.58
CA ARG A 326 -2.21 7.51 17.63
C ARG A 326 -1.61 7.40 19.05
N LYS A 327 -2.35 7.74 20.12
CA LYS A 327 -1.84 7.66 21.49
C LYS A 327 -2.00 6.28 22.16
N VAL A 328 -2.71 5.32 21.55
CA VAL A 328 -2.91 3.95 22.09
C VAL A 328 -2.26 2.84 21.23
N ASP A 329 -1.72 3.17 20.04
CA ASP A 329 -1.25 2.19 19.03
C ASP A 329 0.27 2.20 18.82
N ASP A 330 1.06 2.21 19.89
CA ASP A 330 2.51 2.00 19.78
C ASP A 330 2.79 0.49 19.84
N PRO A 331 3.08 -0.18 18.71
CA PRO A 331 3.18 -1.64 18.67
C PRO A 331 4.45 -2.16 19.36
N THR A 332 5.36 -1.26 19.77
CA THR A 332 6.58 -1.59 20.53
C THR A 332 6.34 -1.72 22.03
N ARG A 333 5.24 -1.17 22.57
CA ARG A 333 4.96 -1.20 24.01
C ARG A 333 4.54 -2.59 24.45
N ALA A 334 5.23 -3.13 25.45
CA ALA A 334 4.93 -4.45 25.99
C ALA A 334 3.52 -4.56 26.61
N ASN A 335 3.00 -3.49 27.21
CA ASN A 335 1.71 -3.47 27.88
C ASN A 335 0.85 -2.30 27.42
N ILE A 336 -0.41 -2.57 27.08
CA ILE A 336 -1.40 -1.55 26.73
C ILE A 336 -2.27 -1.31 27.97
N PRO A 337 -2.34 -0.07 28.48
CA PRO A 337 -3.19 0.27 29.61
C PRO A 337 -4.63 -0.20 29.35
N LEU A 338 -5.24 -0.90 30.33
CA LEU A 338 -6.61 -1.43 30.29
C LEU A 338 -6.86 -2.64 29.36
N VAL A 339 -5.92 -3.02 28.50
CA VAL A 339 -6.10 -4.12 27.51
C VAL A 339 -5.21 -5.34 27.83
N GLY A 340 -4.07 -5.14 28.49
CA GLY A 340 -3.14 -6.21 28.86
C GLY A 340 -1.88 -6.26 27.99
N ASP A 341 -1.25 -7.43 27.91
CA ASP A 341 -0.01 -7.64 27.14
C ASP A 341 -0.24 -7.36 25.65
N ASN A 342 0.71 -6.67 25.02
CA ASN A 342 0.71 -6.43 23.58
C ASN A 342 1.41 -7.58 22.84
N PRO A 343 0.67 -8.42 22.09
CA PRO A 343 1.27 -9.52 21.35
C PRO A 343 2.17 -9.05 20.19
N GLU A 344 1.99 -7.83 19.68
CA GLU A 344 2.83 -7.25 18.61
C GLU A 344 4.22 -6.85 19.12
N ALA A 345 4.36 -6.50 20.40
CA ALA A 345 5.67 -6.10 20.97
C ALA A 345 6.72 -7.21 20.84
N LYS A 346 6.30 -8.47 20.78
CA LYS A 346 7.20 -9.62 20.55
C LYS A 346 7.88 -9.57 19.18
N PHE A 347 7.22 -9.01 18.17
CA PHE A 347 7.79 -8.79 16.84
C PHE A 347 9.05 -7.93 16.93
N PHE A 348 8.95 -6.78 17.61
CA PHE A 348 10.08 -5.86 17.80
C PHE A 348 11.15 -6.47 18.70
N GLY A 349 10.75 -7.18 19.76
CA GLY A 349 11.68 -7.92 20.61
C GLY A 349 12.47 -9.01 19.88
N MET A 350 11.95 -9.59 18.78
CA MET A 350 12.73 -10.49 17.92
C MET A 350 13.82 -9.73 17.17
N LEU A 351 13.49 -8.57 16.57
CA LEU A 351 14.46 -7.75 15.86
C LEU A 351 15.57 -7.22 16.77
N GLU A 352 15.24 -6.78 17.99
CA GLU A 352 16.22 -6.28 18.97
C GLU A 352 17.21 -7.36 19.43
N LYS A 353 16.74 -8.61 19.53
CA LYS A 353 17.54 -9.77 19.96
C LYS A 353 18.31 -10.41 18.82
N PHE A 354 17.87 -10.21 17.59
CA PHE A 354 18.50 -10.79 16.42
C PHE A 354 19.95 -10.35 16.28
N ARG A 355 20.82 -11.30 15.96
CA ARG A 355 22.23 -11.05 15.66
C ARG A 355 22.57 -11.69 14.34
N PHE A 356 23.27 -10.95 13.50
CA PHE A 356 23.88 -11.48 12.29
C PHE A 356 25.03 -12.43 12.68
N ALA A 357 25.46 -13.27 11.74
CA ALA A 357 26.53 -14.25 11.96
C ALA A 357 27.87 -13.61 12.35
N ASP A 358 28.10 -12.35 11.96
CA ASP A 358 29.26 -11.54 12.33
C ASP A 358 29.12 -10.83 13.70
N GLY A 359 27.98 -11.03 14.38
CA GLY A 359 27.65 -10.38 15.65
C GLY A 359 26.99 -9.00 15.51
N GLY A 360 26.79 -8.51 14.28
CA GLY A 360 26.04 -7.30 13.99
C GLY A 360 24.59 -7.38 14.48
N ALA A 361 23.91 -6.24 14.56
CA ALA A 361 22.52 -6.15 14.98
C ALA A 361 21.78 -5.06 14.20
N PHE A 362 20.44 -5.10 14.20
CA PHE A 362 19.65 -3.98 13.73
C PHE A 362 19.84 -2.75 14.63
N ASP A 363 19.95 -1.58 14.00
CA ASP A 363 20.14 -0.32 14.69
C ASP A 363 18.80 0.32 15.05
N PHE A 364 18.47 0.33 16.33
CA PHE A 364 17.30 1.01 16.90
C PHE A 364 17.65 2.36 17.54
N ARG A 365 18.90 2.83 17.39
CA ARG A 365 19.31 4.09 17.99
C ARG A 365 18.79 5.24 17.13
N GLY A 366 17.85 6.01 17.65
CA GLY A 366 17.57 7.35 17.12
C GLY A 366 18.36 8.42 17.87
N ASP A 367 19.28 9.10 17.18
CA ASP A 367 19.80 10.36 17.72
C ASP A 367 18.71 11.42 17.58
N LYS A 368 18.13 11.83 18.70
CA LYS A 368 17.07 12.84 18.76
C LYS A 368 17.42 14.09 17.96
N ALA A 369 18.68 14.54 18.01
CA ALA A 369 19.14 15.73 17.30
C ALA A 369 19.28 15.53 15.77
N ARG A 370 19.11 14.29 15.30
CA ARG A 370 19.25 13.89 13.88
C ARG A 370 17.97 13.25 13.32
N SER A 371 16.98 12.99 14.17
CA SER A 371 15.67 12.49 13.76
C SER A 371 14.76 13.63 13.32
N TYR A 372 13.95 13.39 12.29
CA TYR A 372 12.88 14.32 11.91
C TYR A 372 11.91 14.53 13.09
N ASN A 373 11.57 15.79 13.38
CA ASN A 373 10.72 16.20 14.50
C ASN A 373 11.24 15.80 15.91
N ASP A 374 12.56 15.72 16.10
CA ASP A 374 13.19 15.43 17.40
C ASP A 374 12.64 14.15 18.08
N ARG A 375 12.29 13.14 17.27
CA ARG A 375 11.77 11.86 17.77
C ARG A 375 12.93 10.92 18.14
N THR A 376 12.81 10.22 19.26
CA THR A 376 13.68 9.07 19.54
C THR A 376 13.23 7.92 18.65
N GLY A 377 14.19 7.22 18.06
CA GLY A 377 13.97 6.03 17.23
C GLY A 377 13.46 4.84 18.03
#